data_AF-A0A9X5XEF3-F1
#
_entry.id   AF-A0A9X5XEF3-F1
#
_cell.length_a   1.000
_cell.length_b   1.000
_cell.length_c   1.000
_cell.angle_alpha   90.00
_cell.angle_beta   90.00
_cell.angle_gamma   90.00
#
_symmetry.space_group_name_H-M   'P 1'
#
loop_
_entity.id
_entity.type
_entity.pdbx_description
1 polymer ?
#
loop_
_entity_poly.entity_id
_entity_poly.type
_entity_poly.pdbx_seq_one_letter_code
_entity_poly.pdbx_strand_id
1 'polypeptide(L)'
;SNPRIGGSHLSVTVGAGESFCFGPEHIHRLTGATDDAVSIHAYSPPLWRLGQYDITEDGLMRRISVSYADELRPLDLPVDSSAA
;
A
#
# COMPACT_ATOMS: atom_id res chain seq x y z
N SER A 1 -5.11 5.80 -3.82
CA SER A 1 -4.23 6.39 -4.85
C SER A 1 -3.61 5.28 -5.70
N ASN A 2 -3.74 5.36 -7.03
CA ASN A 2 -3.07 4.46 -7.98
C ASN A 2 -1.77 5.15 -8.44
N PRO A 3 -0.61 4.57 -8.10
CA PRO A 3 0.68 5.16 -8.45
C PRO A 3 0.90 5.18 -9.97
N ARG A 4 1.67 6.16 -10.43
CA ARG A 4 2.11 6.31 -11.82
C ARG A 4 3.57 6.70 -11.81
N ILE A 5 4.36 6.12 -12.71
CA ILE A 5 5.78 6.47 -12.87
C ILE A 5 5.89 7.73 -13.71
N GLY A 6 6.63 8.73 -13.20
CA GLY A 6 6.90 9.98 -13.93
C GLY A 6 5.67 10.89 -14.14
N GLY A 7 4.56 10.65 -13.46
CA GLY A 7 3.33 11.42 -13.63
C GLY A 7 2.49 11.50 -12.35
N SER A 8 1.45 12.35 -12.39
CA SER A 8 0.56 12.54 -11.24
C SER A 8 -0.19 11.24 -10.91
N HIS A 9 -0.12 10.83 -9.65
CA HIS A 9 -0.90 9.68 -9.16
C HIS A 9 -2.41 9.95 -9.28
N LEU A 10 -3.18 8.91 -9.60
CA LEU A 10 -4.63 9.01 -9.61
C LEU A 10 -5.18 8.76 -8.22
N SER A 11 -5.86 9.75 -7.62
CA SER A 11 -6.45 9.60 -6.29
C SER A 11 -7.98 9.64 -6.36
N VAL A 12 -8.60 8.81 -5.53
CA VAL A 12 -10.05 8.71 -5.37
C VAL A 12 -10.32 8.73 -3.87
N THR A 13 -11.32 9.51 -3.46
CA THR A 13 -11.82 9.52 -2.08
C THR A 13 -12.96 8.51 -1.98
N VAL A 14 -12.95 7.69 -0.94
CA VAL A 14 -13.98 6.69 -0.67
C VAL A 14 -14.61 7.03 0.67
N GLY A 15 -15.93 7.27 0.67
CA GLY A 15 -16.69 7.65 1.84
C GLY A 15 -17.08 6.46 2.73
N ALA A 16 -17.62 6.76 3.91
CA ALA A 16 -18.15 5.73 4.81
C ALA A 16 -19.28 4.95 4.13
N GLY A 17 -19.22 3.62 4.22
CA GLY A 17 -20.20 2.72 3.61
C GLY A 17 -20.01 2.45 2.11
N GLU A 18 -19.09 3.16 1.45
CA GLU A 18 -18.73 2.87 0.06
C GLU A 18 -17.76 1.70 -0.03
N SER A 19 -17.77 1.02 -1.19
CA SER A 19 -16.86 -0.07 -1.49
C SER A 19 -16.32 0.05 -2.91
N PHE A 20 -15.14 -0.52 -3.12
CA PHE A 20 -14.51 -0.64 -4.43
C PHE A 20 -13.75 -1.96 -4.48
N CYS A 21 -13.52 -2.47 -5.68
CA CYS A 21 -12.84 -3.74 -5.91
C CYS A 21 -11.83 -3.61 -7.05
N PHE A 22 -10.82 -4.48 -7.02
CA PHE A 22 -9.79 -4.56 -8.03
C PHE A 22 -9.21 -5.98 -8.08
N GLY A 23 -8.59 -6.32 -9.20
CA GLY A 23 -7.93 -7.60 -9.42
C GLY A 23 -6.56 -7.70 -8.73
N PRO A 24 -5.95 -8.90 -8.70
CA PRO A 24 -4.65 -9.15 -8.06
C PRO A 24 -3.48 -8.38 -8.71
N GLU A 25 -3.64 -7.87 -9.92
CA GLU A 25 -2.67 -7.04 -10.64
C GLU A 25 -2.63 -5.58 -10.18
N HIS A 26 -3.60 -5.16 -9.36
CA HIS A 26 -3.78 -3.74 -9.01
C HIS A 26 -2.93 -3.29 -7.83
N ILE A 27 -1.91 -2.48 -8.11
CA ILE A 27 -1.09 -1.82 -7.08
C ILE A 27 -1.75 -0.49 -6.69
N HIS A 28 -1.95 -0.27 -5.39
CA HIS A 28 -2.51 0.96 -4.86
C HIS A 28 -1.90 1.33 -3.51
N ARG A 29 -2.00 2.61 -3.17
CA ARG A 29 -1.73 3.14 -1.83
C ARG A 29 -3.05 3.63 -1.22
N LEU A 30 -3.38 3.12 -0.03
CA LEU A 30 -4.52 3.56 0.76
C LEU A 30 -4.02 4.37 1.97
N THR A 31 -4.70 5.47 2.28
CA THR A 31 -4.41 6.34 3.42
C THR A 31 -5.74 6.77 4.05
N GLY A 32 -5.79 6.88 5.37
CA GLY A 32 -6.94 7.47 6.06
C GLY A 32 -7.08 8.95 5.69
N ALA A 33 -8.31 9.40 5.44
CA ALA A 33 -8.60 10.82 5.24
C ALA A 33 -8.47 11.61 6.56
N THR A 34 -8.68 10.92 7.67
CA THR A 34 -8.57 11.38 9.06
C THR A 34 -7.92 10.27 9.88
N ASP A 35 -7.42 10.59 11.08
CA ASP A 35 -6.75 9.63 11.96
C ASP A 35 -7.69 8.55 12.52
N ASP A 36 -9.00 8.81 12.52
CA ASP A 36 -10.06 7.90 12.96
C ASP A 36 -10.70 7.09 11.82
N ALA A 37 -10.20 7.23 10.59
CA ALA A 37 -10.74 6.51 9.45
C ALA A 37 -10.42 5.00 9.53
N VAL A 38 -11.45 4.17 9.33
CA VAL A 38 -11.34 2.70 9.33
C VAL A 38 -11.83 2.14 8.00
N SER A 39 -11.06 1.22 7.43
CA SER A 39 -11.45 0.42 6.26
C SER A 39 -11.44 -1.07 6.58
N ILE A 40 -12.20 -1.85 5.83
CA ILE A 40 -12.22 -3.32 5.90
C ILE A 40 -11.81 -3.87 4.54
N HIS A 41 -10.82 -4.75 4.52
CA HIS A 41 -10.39 -5.45 3.32
C HIS A 41 -10.92 -6.88 3.31
N ALA A 42 -11.45 -7.30 2.16
CA ALA A 42 -11.99 -8.64 1.97
C ALA A 42 -11.41 -9.27 0.70
N TYR A 43 -10.93 -10.51 0.80
CA TYR A 43 -10.24 -11.21 -0.29
C TYR A 43 -10.90 -12.55 -0.59
N SER A 44 -11.06 -12.87 -1.88
CA SER A 44 -11.53 -14.17 -2.36
C SER A 44 -10.80 -14.54 -3.66
N PRO A 45 -10.13 -15.70 -3.73
CA PRO A 45 -9.89 -16.66 -2.64
C PRO A 45 -9.05 -16.05 -1.49
N PRO A 46 -8.95 -16.71 -0.33
CA PRO A 46 -8.18 -16.20 0.81
C PRO A 46 -6.76 -15.79 0.41
N LEU A 47 -6.35 -14.61 0.86
CA LEU A 47 -5.03 -14.07 0.56
C LEU A 47 -3.98 -14.76 1.44
N TRP A 48 -2.93 -15.30 0.82
CA TRP A 48 -1.82 -15.90 1.57
C TRP A 48 -0.62 -14.97 1.67
N ARG A 49 -0.30 -14.29 0.58
CA ARG A 49 0.75 -13.27 0.55
C ARG A 49 0.35 -12.09 -0.30
N LEU A 50 0.87 -10.92 0.07
CA LEU A 50 0.79 -9.69 -0.72
C LEU A 50 2.17 -9.05 -0.88
N GLY A 51 2.28 -8.12 -1.82
CA GLY A 51 3.45 -7.26 -1.94
C GLY A 51 3.21 -5.94 -1.22
N GLN A 52 4.02 -5.62 -0.21
CA GLN A 52 4.21 -4.25 0.23
C GLN A 52 5.38 -3.65 -0.56
N TYR A 53 5.28 -2.35 -0.84
CA TYR A 53 6.27 -1.64 -1.62
C TYR A 53 6.83 -0.50 -0.81
N ASP A 54 8.14 -0.34 -0.91
CA ASP A 54 8.87 0.79 -0.38
C ASP A 54 9.62 1.48 -1.52
N ILE A 55 9.82 2.79 -1.39
CA ILE A 55 10.64 3.56 -2.32
C ILE A 55 11.67 4.29 -1.46
N THR A 56 12.93 3.92 -1.63
CA THR A 56 14.05 4.54 -0.93
C THR A 56 14.25 5.99 -1.40
N GLU A 57 15.06 6.74 -0.66
CA GLU A 57 15.33 8.16 -0.97
C GLU A 57 15.95 8.38 -2.35
N ASP A 58 16.79 7.44 -2.82
CA ASP A 58 17.36 7.42 -4.17
C ASP A 58 16.38 6.92 -5.26
N GLY A 59 15.15 6.59 -4.89
CA GLY A 59 14.06 6.23 -5.80
C GLY A 59 14.01 4.75 -6.18
N LEU A 60 14.79 3.88 -5.52
CA LEU A 60 14.71 2.44 -5.76
C LEU A 60 13.42 1.87 -5.14
N MET A 61 12.56 1.32 -6.00
CA MET A 61 11.37 0.60 -5.58
C MET A 61 11.71 -0.82 -5.13
N ARG A 62 11.40 -1.14 -3.88
CA ARG A 62 11.56 -2.47 -3.28
C ARG A 62 10.20 -3.13 -3.13
N ARG A 63 10.14 -4.44 -3.37
CA ARG A 63 8.95 -5.26 -3.12
C ARG A 63 9.23 -6.26 -2.00
N ILE A 64 8.48 -6.17 -0.93
CA ILE A 64 8.52 -7.08 0.21
C ILE A 64 7.29 -8.00 0.13
N SER A 65 7.51 -9.31 0.14
CA SER A 65 6.42 -10.28 0.17
C SER A 65 6.03 -10.55 1.63
N VAL A 66 4.82 -10.21 2.04
CA VAL A 66 4.33 -10.39 3.42
C VAL A 66 3.12 -11.32 3.48
N SER A 67 2.87 -11.93 4.64
CA SER A 67 1.65 -12.68 4.92
C SER A 67 0.46 -11.74 5.05
N TYR A 68 -0.77 -12.22 4.83
CA TYR A 68 -1.98 -11.43 5.10
C TYR A 68 -2.06 -10.95 6.56
N ALA A 69 -1.48 -11.70 7.51
CA ALA A 69 -1.49 -11.34 8.93
C ALA A 69 -0.61 -10.12 9.27
N ASP A 70 0.31 -9.77 8.36
CA ASP A 70 1.25 -8.65 8.51
C ASP A 70 0.89 -7.50 7.56
N GLU A 71 -0.27 -7.56 6.90
CA GLU A 71 -0.73 -6.50 6.00
C GLU A 71 -0.73 -5.13 6.73
N LEU A 72 -0.24 -4.10 6.02
CA LEU A 72 -0.16 -2.70 6.49
C LEU A 72 0.69 -2.45 7.73
N ARG A 73 1.36 -3.46 8.29
CA ARG A 73 2.33 -3.21 9.35
C ARG A 73 3.46 -2.34 8.80
N PRO A 74 3.99 -1.41 9.62
CA PRO A 74 5.22 -0.72 9.28
C PRO A 74 6.29 -1.75 8.90
N LEU A 75 6.96 -1.51 7.79
CA LEU A 75 8.10 -2.34 7.41
C LEU A 75 9.28 -1.90 8.27
N ASP A 76 9.90 -2.84 8.98
CA ASP A 76 11.16 -2.63 9.72
C ASP A 76 12.32 -2.54 8.71
N LEU A 77 12.34 -1.47 7.93
CA LEU A 77 13.39 -1.22 6.95
C LEU A 77 14.58 -0.58 7.66
N PRO A 78 15.82 -1.06 7.41
CA PRO A 78 17.00 -0.35 7.88
C PRO A 78 16.93 1.09 7.40
N VAL A 79 17.01 2.05 8.33
CA VAL A 79 17.24 3.45 7.99
C VAL A 79 18.53 3.49 7.18
N ASP A 80 18.48 4.06 5.97
CA ASP A 80 19.66 4.12 5.12
C ASP A 80 20.77 4.91 5.83
N SER A 81 21.88 4.23 6.14
CA SER A 81 23.00 4.81 6.89
C SER A 81 23.93 5.64 6.00
N SER A 82 23.49 6.01 4.79
CA SER A 82 24.31 6.71 3.80
C SER A 82 24.39 8.23 4.00
N ALA A 83 23.68 8.77 5.01
CA ALA A 83 23.82 10.16 5.45
C ALA A 83 24.78 10.27 6.65
N ALA A 84 26.08 10.17 6.40
CA ALA A 84 27.15 10.59 7.30
C ALA A 84 28.27 11.27 6.51
#